data_AF-A2ARD4-F1
#
_entry.id   AF-A2ARD4-F1
#
_cell.length_a   1.000
_cell.length_b   1.000
_cell.length_c   1.000
_cell.angle_alpha   90.00
_cell.angle_beta   90.00
_cell.angle_gamma   90.00
#
_symmetry.space_group_name_H-M   'P 1'
#
loop_
_entity.id
_entity.type
_entity.pdbx_description
1 polymer ?
#
loop_
_entity_poly.entity_id
_entity_poly.type
_entity_poly.pdbx_seq_one_letter_code
_entity_poly.pdbx_strand_id
1 'polypeptide(L)'
;VISALAEGTKTHVPYRDSKMTRILQDSLGGNCRTTIVICCSPSVFNEAETKSTLMFGQRAKTIKNTVSVNLELTAEEWKKKYEKEKEKNKALKSVLQHLEMELNRWRNGEAVPEDEQISAKDQKSLEPCDNTPIIDNITPVVDGISAEKEKYDEEITSLYRQLDDKDDEINQQSQLAEKLKQQMLDQDEPSRVHVEQKLLASTRRDYEKIQEELTRLQIENEAAKDEVKEVLQALEELAVNYD
;
A
#
# COMPACT_ATOMS: atom_id res chain seq x y z
N VAL A 1 -6.69 -19.71 4.67
CA VAL A 1 -5.63 -19.50 3.65
C VAL A 1 -4.90 -18.17 3.86
N ILE A 2 -5.54 -17.01 3.70
CA ILE A 2 -4.89 -15.69 3.82
C ILE A 2 -4.16 -15.51 5.16
N SER A 3 -4.78 -15.79 6.30
CA SER A 3 -4.12 -15.67 7.61
C SER A 3 -2.86 -16.53 7.71
N ALA A 4 -2.95 -17.80 7.34
CA ALA A 4 -1.82 -18.74 7.40
C ALA A 4 -0.63 -18.28 6.52
N LEU A 5 -0.91 -17.71 5.35
CA LEU A 5 0.11 -17.15 4.46
C LEU A 5 0.70 -15.85 5.01
N ALA A 6 -0.14 -14.98 5.56
CA ALA A 6 0.28 -13.70 6.14
C ALA A 6 1.18 -13.89 7.37
N GLU A 7 0.92 -14.93 8.17
CA GLU A 7 1.73 -15.35 9.33
C GLU A 7 3.05 -16.01 8.93
N GLY A 8 3.25 -16.32 7.64
CA GLY A 8 4.45 -17.01 7.15
C GLY A 8 4.47 -18.50 7.49
N THR A 9 3.33 -19.08 7.86
CA THR A 9 3.18 -20.50 8.22
C THR A 9 3.25 -21.35 6.96
N LYS A 10 4.46 -21.79 6.58
CA LYS A 10 4.70 -22.55 5.34
C LYS A 10 4.36 -24.04 5.43
N THR A 11 4.11 -24.59 6.62
CA THR A 11 3.98 -26.04 6.80
C THR A 11 2.67 -26.60 6.24
N HIS A 12 1.53 -25.99 6.58
CA HIS A 12 0.24 -26.41 6.03
C HIS A 12 -0.67 -25.20 5.84
N VAL A 13 -0.83 -24.79 4.58
CA VAL A 13 -1.83 -23.80 4.18
C VAL A 13 -3.06 -24.56 3.66
N PRO A 14 -4.25 -24.31 4.21
CA PRO A 14 -5.43 -25.13 3.94
C PRO A 14 -6.11 -24.75 2.61
N TYR A 15 -5.40 -24.88 1.49
CA TYR A 15 -5.98 -24.63 0.17
C TYR A 15 -7.10 -25.60 -0.16
N ARG A 16 -7.08 -26.81 0.42
CA ARG A 16 -8.04 -27.88 0.14
C ARG A 16 -9.41 -27.72 0.80
N ASP A 17 -9.55 -26.82 1.76
CA ASP A 17 -10.82 -26.61 2.49
C ASP A 17 -11.95 -26.12 1.57
N SER A 18 -11.62 -25.47 0.44
CA SER A 18 -12.60 -25.05 -0.56
C SER A 18 -12.10 -25.28 -1.98
N LYS A 19 -13.02 -25.52 -2.92
CA LYS A 19 -12.69 -25.63 -4.35
C LYS A 19 -12.10 -24.32 -4.89
N MET A 20 -12.59 -23.18 -4.43
CA MET A 20 -12.13 -21.86 -4.83
C MET A 20 -10.66 -21.64 -4.47
N THR A 21 -10.28 -21.94 -3.22
CA THR A 21 -8.89 -21.79 -2.77
C THR A 21 -7.93 -22.80 -3.40
N ARG A 22 -8.43 -23.94 -3.91
CA ARG A 22 -7.63 -24.87 -4.72
C ARG A 22 -7.33 -24.29 -6.10
N ILE A 23 -8.34 -23.70 -6.75
CA ILE A 23 -8.17 -23.07 -8.06
C ILE A 23 -7.24 -21.85 -7.94
N LEU A 24 -7.40 -21.06 -6.88
CA LEU A 24 -6.61 -19.86 -6.61
C LEU A 24 -5.29 -20.13 -5.87
N GLN A 25 -4.86 -21.39 -5.74
CA GLN A 25 -3.66 -21.73 -4.98
C GLN A 25 -2.43 -20.99 -5.52
N ASP A 26 -2.31 -20.91 -6.85
CA ASP A 26 -1.18 -20.24 -7.50
C ASP A 26 -1.24 -18.71 -7.33
N SER A 27 -2.44 -18.13 -7.31
CA SER A 27 -2.67 -16.71 -7.01
C SER A 27 -2.34 -16.34 -5.56
N LEU A 28 -2.54 -17.27 -4.62
CA LEU A 28 -2.38 -17.03 -3.19
C LEU A 28 -1.11 -17.72 -2.67
N GLY A 29 0.07 -17.40 -3.22
CA GLY A 29 1.36 -17.91 -2.74
C GLY A 29 2.19 -18.69 -3.76
N GLY A 30 1.82 -18.68 -5.05
CA GLY A 30 2.51 -19.41 -6.13
C GLY A 30 3.09 -18.51 -7.23
N ASN A 31 3.06 -19.00 -8.47
CA ASN A 31 3.57 -18.33 -9.66
C ASN A 31 2.52 -17.44 -10.35
N CYS A 32 2.06 -16.41 -9.65
CA CYS A 32 1.07 -15.49 -10.19
C CYS A 32 1.28 -14.06 -9.68
N ARG A 33 1.07 -13.07 -10.55
CA ARG A 33 0.94 -11.66 -10.14
C ARG A 33 -0.51 -11.41 -9.78
N THR A 34 -0.79 -11.23 -8.49
CA THR A 34 -2.17 -11.18 -7.98
C THR A 34 -2.50 -9.79 -7.45
N THR A 35 -3.61 -9.23 -7.94
CA THR A 35 -4.21 -7.99 -7.44
C THR A 35 -5.54 -8.33 -6.79
N ILE A 36 -5.78 -7.80 -5.60
CA ILE A 36 -7.05 -7.96 -4.87
C ILE A 36 -7.69 -6.59 -4.74
N VAL A 37 -8.91 -6.45 -5.26
CA VAL A 37 -9.75 -5.26 -5.06
C VAL A 37 -10.73 -5.56 -3.94
N ILE A 38 -10.60 -4.84 -2.82
CA ILE A 38 -11.56 -4.93 -1.72
C ILE A 38 -12.66 -3.88 -1.93
N CYS A 39 -13.91 -4.30 -1.82
CA CYS A 39 -15.07 -3.42 -1.99
C CYS A 39 -15.69 -3.14 -0.62
N CYS A 40 -15.77 -1.87 -0.23
CA CYS A 40 -16.26 -1.44 1.08
C CYS A 40 -17.44 -0.47 0.94
N SER A 41 -18.35 -0.48 1.92
CA SER A 41 -19.42 0.51 2.01
C SER A 41 -18.99 1.69 2.90
N PRO A 42 -19.27 2.96 2.51
CA PRO A 42 -18.96 4.13 3.33
C PRO A 42 -19.99 4.38 4.45
N SER A 43 -21.07 3.60 4.53
CA SER A 43 -22.13 3.79 5.53
C SER A 43 -21.68 3.30 6.91
N VAL A 44 -21.95 4.09 7.95
CA VAL A 44 -21.72 3.71 9.37
C VAL A 44 -22.45 2.43 9.75
N PHE A 45 -23.59 2.15 9.12
CA PHE A 45 -24.34 0.90 9.33
C PHE A 45 -23.49 -0.34 9.02
N ASN A 46 -22.55 -0.21 8.07
CA ASN A 46 -21.70 -1.30 7.60
C ASN A 46 -20.29 -1.26 8.22
N GLU A 47 -20.06 -0.47 9.28
CA GLU A 47 -18.73 -0.27 9.87
C GLU A 47 -18.02 -1.59 10.22
N ALA A 48 -18.74 -2.56 10.81
CA ALA A 48 -18.18 -3.84 11.22
C ALA A 48 -17.68 -4.69 10.02
N GLU A 49 -18.44 -4.72 8.93
CA GLU A 49 -18.06 -5.46 7.70
C GLU A 49 -16.95 -4.74 6.94
N THR A 50 -17.01 -3.40 6.86
CA THR A 50 -15.94 -2.59 6.28
C THR A 50 -14.63 -2.80 7.04
N LYS A 51 -14.65 -2.78 8.38
CA LYS A 51 -13.47 -3.08 9.20
C LYS A 51 -12.93 -4.49 8.92
N SER A 52 -13.80 -5.51 8.87
CA SER A 52 -13.39 -6.89 8.59
C SER A 52 -12.75 -7.04 7.21
N THR A 53 -13.31 -6.36 6.21
CA THR A 53 -12.80 -6.33 4.83
C THR A 53 -11.44 -5.63 4.73
N LEU A 54 -11.25 -4.50 5.43
CA LEU A 54 -9.97 -3.80 5.49
C LEU A 54 -8.89 -4.66 6.19
N MET A 55 -9.24 -5.32 7.29
CA MET A 55 -8.32 -6.22 8.01
C MET A 55 -7.96 -7.46 7.17
N PHE A 56 -8.87 -7.93 6.32
CA PHE A 56 -8.56 -8.94 5.30
C PHE A 56 -7.55 -8.41 4.29
N GLY A 57 -7.80 -7.23 3.70
CA GLY A 57 -6.89 -6.60 2.74
C GLY A 57 -5.50 -6.33 3.31
N GLN A 58 -5.41 -5.85 4.55
CA GLN A 58 -4.15 -5.63 5.26
C GLN A 58 -3.33 -6.92 5.38
N ARG A 59 -3.96 -8.04 5.74
CA ARG A 59 -3.28 -9.35 5.80
C ARG A 59 -2.90 -9.87 4.42
N ALA A 60 -3.80 -9.73 3.44
CA ALA A 60 -3.54 -10.19 2.09
C ALA A 60 -2.35 -9.44 1.44
N LYS A 61 -2.18 -8.15 1.77
CA LYS A 61 -1.07 -7.31 1.28
C LYS A 61 0.31 -7.83 1.68
N THR A 62 0.45 -8.59 2.77
CA THR A 62 1.76 -9.09 3.22
C THR A 62 2.18 -10.39 2.54
N ILE A 63 1.29 -11.02 1.78
CA ILE A 63 1.56 -12.27 1.08
C ILE A 63 2.50 -12.01 -0.09
N LYS A 64 3.58 -12.80 -0.18
CA LYS A 64 4.55 -12.73 -1.27
C LYS A 64 4.42 -13.94 -2.19
N ASN A 65 4.34 -13.67 -3.48
CA ASN A 65 4.35 -14.68 -4.54
C ASN A 65 5.75 -14.77 -5.17
N THR A 66 6.16 -15.97 -5.58
CA THR A 66 7.39 -16.19 -6.33
C THR A 66 7.03 -16.33 -7.80
N VAL A 67 7.22 -15.26 -8.56
CA VAL A 67 6.77 -15.20 -9.96
C VAL A 67 7.90 -15.53 -10.94
N SER A 68 7.59 -16.30 -11.97
CA SER A 68 8.45 -16.75 -13.06
C SER A 68 7.66 -16.80 -14.36
N VAL A 69 8.31 -16.52 -15.49
CA VAL A 69 7.70 -16.70 -16.80
C VAL A 69 7.40 -18.18 -17.04
N ASN A 70 6.21 -18.47 -17.55
CA ASN A 70 5.81 -19.83 -17.93
C ASN A 70 6.43 -20.16 -19.28
N LEU A 71 7.52 -20.94 -19.26
CA LEU A 71 8.19 -21.43 -20.47
C LEU A 71 7.71 -22.84 -20.79
N GLU A 72 7.24 -23.04 -22.01
CA GLU A 72 6.92 -24.35 -22.55
C GLU A 72 8.10 -24.83 -23.40
N LEU A 73 8.69 -25.97 -23.01
CA LEU A 73 9.80 -26.59 -23.72
C LEU A 73 9.50 -28.08 -23.87
N THR A 74 9.96 -28.65 -24.98
CA THR A 74 9.94 -30.10 -25.18
C THR A 74 10.87 -30.80 -24.19
N ALA A 75 10.65 -32.10 -23.96
CA ALA A 75 11.50 -32.88 -23.07
C ALA A 75 12.97 -32.88 -23.52
N GLU A 76 13.22 -32.81 -24.83
CA GLU A 76 14.57 -32.79 -25.40
C GLU A 76 15.26 -31.43 -25.18
N GLU A 77 14.54 -30.33 -25.31
CA GLU A 77 15.05 -28.99 -24.97
C GLU A 77 15.33 -28.85 -23.46
N TRP A 78 14.46 -29.40 -22.60
CA TRP A 78 14.71 -29.48 -21.16
C TRP A 78 15.99 -30.26 -20.84
N LYS A 79 16.19 -31.41 -21.51
CA LYS A 79 17.41 -32.22 -21.34
C LYS A 79 18.65 -31.46 -21.78
N LYS A 80 18.59 -30.78 -22.93
CA LYS A 80 19.71 -29.95 -23.44
C LYS A 80 20.03 -28.80 -22.48
N LYS A 81 19.01 -28.10 -21.98
CA LYS A 81 19.17 -27.01 -21.00
C LYS A 81 19.78 -27.52 -19.69
N TYR A 82 19.34 -28.69 -19.23
CA TYR A 82 19.86 -29.33 -18.03
C TYR A 82 21.34 -29.73 -18.16
N GLU A 83 21.75 -30.37 -19.26
CA GLU A 83 23.17 -30.73 -19.44
C GLU A 83 24.06 -29.49 -19.54
N LYS A 84 23.62 -28.43 -20.21
CA LYS A 84 24.33 -27.13 -20.23
C LYS A 84 24.53 -26.57 -18.81
N GLU A 85 23.50 -26.60 -17.97
CA GLU A 85 23.57 -26.09 -16.60
C GLU A 85 24.45 -26.98 -15.69
N LYS A 86 24.43 -28.29 -15.93
CA LYS A 86 25.29 -29.26 -15.23
C LYS A 86 26.76 -29.08 -15.57
N GLU A 87 27.10 -28.82 -16.83
CA GLU A 87 28.47 -28.49 -17.25
C GLU A 87 28.97 -27.21 -16.58
N LYS A 88 28.15 -26.16 -16.56
CA LYS A 88 28.46 -24.92 -15.81
C LYS A 88 28.70 -25.20 -14.33
N ASN A 89 27.84 -26.00 -13.69
CA ASN A 89 27.98 -26.37 -12.28
C ASN A 89 29.31 -27.11 -12.02
N LYS A 90 29.73 -27.99 -12.93
CA LYS A 90 31.02 -28.69 -12.84
C LYS A 90 32.19 -27.71 -12.95
N ALA A 91 32.14 -26.78 -13.90
CA ALA A 91 33.17 -25.75 -14.06
C ALA A 91 33.28 -24.87 -12.80
N LEU A 92 32.15 -24.37 -12.30
CA LEU A 92 32.03 -23.61 -11.06
C LEU A 92 32.64 -24.33 -9.86
N LYS A 93 32.35 -25.63 -9.70
CA LYS A 93 32.92 -26.46 -8.62
C LYS A 93 34.44 -26.60 -8.73
N SER A 94 34.97 -26.74 -9.94
CA SER A 94 36.41 -26.79 -10.17
C SER A 94 37.08 -25.47 -9.79
N VAL A 95 36.46 -24.34 -10.13
CA VAL A 95 36.93 -23.00 -9.76
C VAL A 95 36.90 -22.82 -8.24
N LEU A 96 35.80 -23.21 -7.57
CA LEU A 96 35.71 -23.15 -6.10
C LEU A 96 36.78 -23.99 -5.42
N GLN A 97 37.02 -25.23 -5.89
CA GLN A 97 38.09 -26.08 -5.36
C GLN A 97 39.47 -25.44 -5.52
N HIS A 98 39.72 -24.83 -6.68
CA HIS A 98 40.99 -24.15 -6.92
C HIS A 98 41.17 -22.96 -5.97
N LEU A 99 40.15 -22.09 -5.85
CA LEU A 99 40.17 -20.96 -4.92
C LEU A 99 40.31 -21.41 -3.46
N GLU A 100 39.66 -22.50 -3.05
CA GLU A 100 39.80 -23.07 -1.70
C GLU A 100 41.22 -23.57 -1.43
N MET A 101 41.86 -24.24 -2.40
CA MET A 101 43.25 -24.67 -2.30
C MET A 101 44.19 -23.47 -2.19
N GLU A 102 43.98 -22.46 -3.02
CA GLU A 102 44.74 -21.22 -2.99
C GLU A 102 44.64 -20.57 -1.60
N LEU A 103 43.42 -20.32 -1.12
CA LEU A 103 43.15 -19.67 0.16
C LEU A 103 43.76 -20.45 1.35
N ASN A 104 43.78 -21.79 1.27
CA ASN A 104 44.46 -22.62 2.27
C ASN A 104 45.99 -22.42 2.27
N ARG A 105 46.63 -22.26 1.10
CA ARG A 105 48.08 -21.93 1.02
C ARG A 105 48.38 -20.57 1.66
N TRP A 106 47.58 -19.55 1.31
CA TRP A 106 47.68 -18.21 1.92
C TRP A 106 47.52 -18.27 3.45
N ARG A 107 46.56 -19.04 3.96
CA ARG A 107 46.33 -19.24 5.40
C ARG A 107 47.47 -19.97 6.11
N ASN A 108 48.19 -20.84 5.41
CA ASN A 108 49.36 -21.55 5.93
C ASN A 108 50.66 -20.72 5.85
N GLY A 109 50.59 -19.48 5.37
CA GLY A 109 51.72 -18.56 5.28
C GLY A 109 52.56 -18.71 4.00
N GLU A 110 52.08 -19.48 3.02
CA GLU A 110 52.69 -19.58 1.69
C GLU A 110 52.16 -18.45 0.78
N ALA A 111 53.05 -17.78 0.05
CA ALA A 111 52.66 -16.84 -0.99
C ALA A 111 52.36 -17.61 -2.28
N VAL A 112 51.19 -17.38 -2.89
CA VAL A 112 50.85 -17.93 -4.20
C VAL A 112 51.32 -16.95 -5.28
N PRO A 113 52.22 -17.35 -6.20
CA PRO A 113 52.68 -16.51 -7.32
C PRO A 113 51.51 -16.01 -8.17
N GLU A 114 51.57 -14.78 -8.69
CA GLU A 114 50.48 -14.16 -9.48
C GLU A 114 50.09 -14.95 -10.74
N ASP A 115 51.01 -15.76 -11.24
CA ASP A 115 50.87 -16.68 -12.38
C ASP A 115 50.10 -17.98 -12.05
N GLU A 116 49.99 -18.35 -10.77
CA GLU A 116 49.17 -19.48 -10.29
C GLU A 116 47.80 -19.04 -9.75
N GLN A 117 47.56 -17.73 -9.62
CA GLN A 117 46.28 -17.19 -9.15
C GLN A 117 45.24 -17.26 -10.27
N ILE A 118 43.99 -17.54 -9.91
CA ILE A 118 42.87 -17.44 -10.87
C ILE A 118 42.79 -15.99 -11.38
N SER A 119 42.94 -15.83 -12.70
CA SER A 119 42.91 -14.51 -13.35
C SER A 119 41.48 -13.97 -13.40
N ALA A 120 41.32 -12.65 -13.34
CA ALA A 120 40.06 -11.96 -13.60
C ALA A 120 39.44 -12.30 -14.98
N LYS A 121 40.22 -12.86 -15.92
CA LYS A 121 39.72 -13.38 -17.20
C LYS A 121 38.92 -14.67 -17.07
N ASP A 122 39.22 -15.55 -16.11
CA ASP A 122 38.44 -16.77 -15.86
C ASP A 122 37.12 -16.44 -15.15
N GLN A 123 37.08 -15.34 -14.39
CA GLN A 123 35.88 -14.79 -13.76
C GLN A 123 34.85 -14.23 -14.76
N LYS A 124 35.26 -13.78 -15.96
CA LYS A 124 34.31 -13.31 -16.99
C LYS A 124 33.39 -14.39 -17.56
N SER A 125 33.70 -15.66 -17.32
CA SER A 125 32.83 -16.80 -17.67
C SER A 125 31.62 -16.92 -16.74
N LEU A 126 31.60 -16.15 -15.64
CA LEU A 126 30.55 -16.10 -14.64
C LEU A 126 29.61 -14.93 -14.98
N GLU A 127 28.83 -15.07 -16.05
CA GLU A 127 27.67 -14.22 -16.27
C GLU A 127 26.76 -14.29 -15.01
N PRO A 128 26.35 -13.15 -14.43
CA PRO A 128 25.31 -13.14 -13.41
C PRO A 128 24.09 -13.86 -13.97
N CYS A 129 23.62 -14.88 -13.26
CA CYS A 129 22.45 -15.64 -13.65
C CYS A 129 21.16 -14.83 -13.40
N ASP A 130 20.97 -13.75 -14.15
CA ASP A 130 19.65 -13.19 -14.38
C ASP A 130 18.90 -14.13 -15.32
N ASN A 131 17.88 -14.79 -14.77
CA ASN A 131 16.96 -15.65 -15.50
C ASN A 131 16.01 -14.82 -16.39
N THR A 132 16.55 -13.99 -17.26
CA THR A 132 15.82 -13.33 -18.35
C THR A 132 16.20 -14.06 -19.65
N PRO A 133 15.25 -14.69 -20.35
CA PRO A 133 15.58 -15.47 -21.54
C PRO A 133 16.00 -14.53 -22.69
N ILE A 134 17.30 -14.44 -22.96
CA ILE A 134 17.82 -13.93 -24.23
C ILE A 134 17.80 -15.09 -25.23
N ILE A 135 17.09 -14.89 -26.35
CA ILE A 135 16.99 -15.83 -27.45
C ILE A 135 18.16 -15.58 -28.40
N ASP A 136 19.13 -16.51 -28.45
CA ASP A 136 20.20 -16.50 -29.45
C ASP A 136 20.12 -17.73 -30.36
N ASN A 137 19.77 -17.49 -31.62
CA ASN A 137 20.01 -18.39 -32.74
C ASN A 137 21.13 -17.81 -33.63
N ILE A 138 22.39 -18.18 -33.34
CA ILE A 138 23.52 -18.59 -34.21
C ILE A 138 23.74 -17.76 -35.52
N THR A 139 24.86 -17.05 -35.82
CA THR A 139 26.30 -17.43 -35.99
C THR A 139 27.16 -16.15 -36.32
N PRO A 140 28.52 -16.20 -36.44
CA PRO A 140 29.46 -15.27 -35.81
C PRO A 140 29.97 -14.14 -36.71
N VAL A 141 30.06 -12.90 -36.20
CA VAL A 141 30.85 -11.84 -36.83
C VAL A 141 31.55 -11.03 -35.75
N VAL A 142 32.88 -11.09 -35.75
CA VAL A 142 33.81 -10.47 -34.79
C VAL A 142 33.97 -8.94 -35.04
N ASP A 143 33.13 -8.31 -35.86
CA ASP A 143 33.20 -6.88 -36.19
C ASP A 143 32.08 -6.01 -35.54
N GLY A 144 31.21 -6.56 -34.69
CA GLY A 144 29.99 -5.88 -34.22
C GLY A 144 30.07 -5.04 -32.93
N ILE A 145 31.15 -5.16 -32.14
CA ILE A 145 31.18 -4.63 -30.75
C ILE A 145 31.06 -3.09 -30.69
N SER A 146 31.45 -2.37 -31.75
CA SER A 146 31.33 -0.89 -31.76
C SER A 146 29.89 -0.42 -32.02
N ALA A 147 29.14 -1.10 -32.89
CA ALA A 147 27.80 -0.69 -33.29
C ALA A 147 26.73 -1.09 -32.25
N GLU A 148 26.91 -2.22 -31.56
CA GLU A 148 26.04 -2.61 -30.44
C GLU A 148 26.27 -1.70 -29.24
N LYS A 149 27.52 -1.31 -28.96
CA LYS A 149 27.83 -0.34 -27.90
C LYS A 149 27.19 1.03 -28.16
N GLU A 150 27.23 1.52 -29.40
CA GLU A 150 26.54 2.77 -29.78
C GLU A 150 25.02 2.68 -29.58
N LYS A 151 24.39 1.54 -29.92
CA LYS A 151 22.96 1.34 -29.67
C LYS A 151 22.61 1.36 -28.18
N TYR A 152 23.42 0.73 -27.33
CA TYR A 152 23.20 0.75 -25.88
C TYR A 152 23.43 2.15 -25.31
N ASP A 153 24.43 2.90 -25.78
CA ASP A 153 24.69 4.28 -25.36
C ASP A 153 23.56 5.23 -25.79
N GLU A 154 23.00 5.04 -27.00
CA GLU A 154 21.81 5.76 -27.47
C GLU A 154 20.55 5.43 -26.66
N GLU A 155 20.36 4.15 -26.31
CA GLU A 155 19.23 3.71 -25.48
C GLU A 155 19.32 4.26 -24.05
N ILE A 156 20.52 4.26 -23.45
CA ILE A 156 20.78 4.89 -22.15
C ILE A 156 20.46 6.38 -22.21
N THR A 157 20.91 7.08 -23.26
CA THR A 157 20.62 8.52 -23.44
C THR A 157 19.13 8.78 -23.62
N SER A 158 18.42 7.92 -24.35
CA SER A 158 16.96 7.98 -24.49
C SER A 158 16.23 7.80 -23.16
N LEU A 159 16.68 6.84 -22.34
CA LEU A 159 16.10 6.57 -21.03
C LEU A 159 16.31 7.73 -20.05
N TYR A 160 17.49 8.36 -20.05
CA TYR A 160 17.73 9.56 -19.25
C TYR A 160 16.82 10.72 -19.66
N ARG A 161 16.63 10.93 -20.96
CA ARG A 161 15.71 11.97 -21.45
C ARG A 161 14.25 11.69 -21.08
N GLN A 162 13.83 10.43 -21.15
CA GLN A 162 12.48 10.04 -20.70
C GLN A 162 12.29 10.25 -19.19
N LEU A 163 13.35 10.07 -18.39
CA LEU A 163 13.28 10.31 -16.96
C LEU A 163 13.11 11.81 -16.66
N ASP A 164 13.88 12.67 -17.35
CA ASP A 164 13.73 14.13 -17.25
C ASP A 164 12.32 14.59 -17.67
N ASP A 165 11.81 14.08 -18.81
CA ASP A 165 10.45 14.38 -19.28
C ASP A 165 9.38 13.95 -18.25
N LYS A 166 9.63 12.82 -17.55
CA LYS A 166 8.73 12.30 -16.50
C LYS A 166 8.81 13.11 -15.21
N ASP A 167 9.99 13.59 -14.84
CA ASP A 167 10.14 14.48 -13.68
C ASP A 167 9.43 15.81 -13.91
N ASP A 168 9.50 16.36 -15.13
CA ASP A 168 8.73 17.54 -15.52
C ASP A 168 7.21 17.29 -15.46
N GLU A 169 6.74 16.13 -15.93
CA GLU A 169 5.33 15.73 -15.85
C GLU A 169 4.85 15.60 -14.39
N ILE A 170 5.64 14.97 -13.52
CA ILE A 170 5.37 14.84 -12.09
C ILE A 170 5.28 16.22 -11.43
N ASN A 171 6.19 17.12 -11.79
CA ASN A 171 6.22 18.47 -11.23
C ASN A 171 4.97 19.27 -11.67
N GLN A 172 4.56 19.17 -12.93
CA GLN A 172 3.33 19.77 -13.43
C GLN A 172 2.08 19.21 -12.74
N GLN A 173 1.99 17.89 -12.56
CA GLN A 173 0.87 17.25 -11.86
C GLN A 173 0.81 17.67 -10.38
N SER A 174 1.96 17.81 -9.72
CA SER A 174 2.04 18.27 -8.33
C SER A 174 1.51 19.70 -8.19
N GLN A 175 1.91 20.60 -9.09
CA GLN A 175 1.41 21.98 -9.11
C GLN A 175 -0.10 22.05 -9.40
N LEU A 176 -0.61 21.21 -10.32
CA LEU A 176 -2.04 21.15 -10.61
C LEU A 176 -2.84 20.64 -9.41
N ALA A 177 -2.36 19.59 -8.75
CA ALA A 177 -2.99 19.04 -7.55
C ALA A 177 -3.03 20.07 -6.42
N GLU A 178 -1.95 20.83 -6.23
CA GLU A 178 -1.90 21.90 -5.22
C GLU A 178 -2.87 23.04 -5.54
N LYS A 179 -2.99 23.44 -6.81
CA LYS A 179 -4.00 24.43 -7.24
C LYS A 179 -5.43 23.93 -7.02
N LEU A 180 -5.74 22.68 -7.37
CA LEU A 180 -7.07 22.10 -7.15
C LEU A 180 -7.39 22.01 -5.67
N LYS A 181 -6.41 21.62 -4.85
CA LYS A 181 -6.54 21.60 -3.38
C LYS A 181 -6.86 23.00 -2.83
N GLN A 182 -6.18 24.04 -3.30
CA GLN A 182 -6.47 25.42 -2.90
C GLN A 182 -7.89 25.83 -3.32
N GLN A 183 -8.31 25.53 -4.55
CA GLN A 183 -9.67 25.82 -5.01
C GLN A 183 -10.75 25.10 -4.20
N MET A 184 -10.51 23.87 -3.75
CA MET A 184 -11.44 23.16 -2.87
C MET A 184 -11.53 23.82 -1.49
N LEU A 185 -10.40 24.23 -0.91
CA LEU A 185 -10.38 24.94 0.37
C LEU A 185 -11.14 26.27 0.28
N ASP A 186 -10.91 27.05 -0.77
CA ASP A 186 -11.58 28.33 -1.00
C ASP A 186 -13.10 28.18 -1.24
N GLN A 187 -13.58 27.03 -1.73
CA GLN A 187 -15.02 26.73 -1.86
C GLN A 187 -15.65 26.22 -0.55
N ASP A 188 -14.92 25.42 0.22
CA ASP A 188 -15.41 24.86 1.48
C ASP A 188 -15.45 25.89 2.62
N GLU A 189 -14.52 26.84 2.64
CA GLU A 189 -14.42 27.88 3.67
C GLU A 189 -15.68 28.78 3.78
N PRO A 190 -16.21 29.39 2.70
CA PRO A 190 -17.42 30.20 2.78
C PRO A 190 -18.66 29.38 3.15
N SER A 191 -18.72 28.11 2.73
CA SER A 191 -19.81 27.20 3.07
C SER A 191 -19.84 26.88 4.57
N ARG A 192 -18.66 26.63 5.17
CA ARG A 192 -18.53 26.37 6.61
C ARG A 192 -18.86 27.60 7.45
N VAL A 193 -18.31 28.76 7.10
CA VAL A 193 -18.59 30.04 7.80
C VAL A 193 -20.08 30.40 7.70
N HIS A 194 -20.71 30.19 6.54
CA HIS A 194 -22.14 30.47 6.36
C HIS A 194 -23.04 29.57 7.22
N VAL A 195 -22.71 28.27 7.31
CA VAL A 195 -23.44 27.31 8.16
C VAL A 195 -23.30 27.68 9.64
N GLU A 196 -22.09 28.03 10.08
CA GLU A 196 -21.82 28.41 11.47
C GLU A 196 -22.53 29.72 11.86
N GLN A 197 -22.50 30.73 10.97
CA GLN A 197 -23.23 31.99 11.14
C GLN A 197 -24.75 31.75 11.24
N LYS A 198 -25.30 30.84 10.43
CA LYS A 198 -26.73 30.50 10.44
C LYS A 198 -27.14 29.77 11.71
N LEU A 199 -26.29 28.88 12.21
CA LEU A 199 -26.52 28.16 13.46
C LEU A 199 -26.46 29.11 14.67
N LEU A 200 -25.48 30.01 14.72
CA LEU A 200 -25.39 31.07 15.74
C LEU A 200 -26.62 31.98 15.73
N ALA A 201 -27.07 32.42 14.55
CA ALA A 201 -28.26 33.25 14.41
C ALA A 201 -29.55 32.52 14.83
N SER A 202 -29.67 31.21 14.57
CA SER A 202 -30.78 30.40 15.06
C SER A 202 -30.77 30.28 16.58
N THR A 203 -29.61 29.95 17.15
CA THR A 203 -29.43 29.77 18.59
C THR A 203 -29.75 31.05 19.36
N ARG A 204 -29.36 32.23 18.83
CA ARG A 204 -29.72 33.53 19.41
C ARG A 204 -31.23 33.76 19.42
N ARG A 205 -31.93 33.48 18.30
CA ARG A 205 -33.39 33.61 18.21
C ARG A 205 -34.11 32.69 19.19
N ASP A 206 -33.62 31.46 19.36
CA ASP A 206 -34.22 30.51 20.29
C ASP A 206 -33.99 30.94 21.75
N TYR A 207 -32.81 31.49 22.05
CA TYR A 207 -32.51 32.07 23.36
C TYR A 207 -33.43 33.26 23.69
N GLU A 208 -33.62 34.18 22.74
CA GLU A 208 -34.54 35.33 22.89
C GLU A 208 -35.97 34.88 23.20
N LYS A 209 -36.49 33.87 22.47
CA LYS A 209 -37.82 33.31 22.73
C LYS A 209 -37.95 32.70 24.13
N ILE A 210 -36.95 31.92 24.55
CA ILE A 210 -36.93 31.32 25.90
C ILE A 210 -36.94 32.43 26.96
N GLN A 211 -36.22 33.53 26.71
CA GLN A 211 -36.14 34.66 27.63
C GLN A 211 -37.47 35.43 27.72
N GLU A 212 -38.17 35.59 26.60
CA GLU A 212 -39.53 36.16 26.55
C GLU A 212 -40.53 35.28 27.32
N GLU A 213 -40.50 33.96 27.10
CA GLU A 213 -41.37 33.03 27.81
C GLU A 213 -41.09 32.99 29.32
N LEU A 214 -39.82 33.04 29.72
CA LEU A 214 -39.43 33.14 31.12
C LEU A 214 -39.99 34.41 31.76
N THR A 215 -39.90 35.53 31.07
CA THR A 215 -40.42 36.82 31.56
C THR A 215 -41.94 36.78 31.67
N ARG A 216 -42.63 36.20 30.68
CA ARG A 216 -44.09 36.02 30.71
C ARG A 216 -44.51 35.16 31.90
N LEU A 217 -43.86 34.02 32.10
CA LEU A 217 -44.14 33.12 33.22
C LEU A 217 -43.86 33.78 34.58
N GLN A 218 -42.84 34.61 34.69
CA GLN A 218 -42.57 35.38 35.91
C GLN A 218 -43.70 36.36 36.23
N ILE A 219 -44.22 37.06 35.21
CA ILE A 219 -45.36 37.98 35.39
C ILE A 219 -46.63 37.21 35.80
N GLU A 220 -46.93 36.09 35.12
CA GLU A 220 -48.08 35.23 35.47
C GLU A 220 -47.94 34.66 36.89
N ASN A 221 -46.73 34.29 37.31
CA ASN A 221 -46.48 33.76 38.64
C ASN A 221 -46.67 34.83 39.73
N GLU A 222 -46.20 36.05 39.51
CA GLU A 222 -46.44 37.18 40.43
C GLU A 222 -47.93 37.53 40.51
N ALA A 223 -48.62 37.59 39.37
CA ALA A 223 -50.08 37.83 39.36
C ALA A 223 -50.84 36.76 40.15
N ALA A 224 -50.50 35.48 39.95
CA ALA A 224 -51.11 34.38 40.71
C ALA A 224 -50.80 34.45 42.22
N LYS A 225 -49.60 34.92 42.61
CA LYS A 225 -49.28 35.15 44.04
C LYS A 225 -50.13 36.26 44.63
N ASP A 226 -50.34 37.35 43.89
CA ASP A 226 -51.19 38.46 44.33
C ASP A 226 -52.65 38.00 44.50
N GLU A 227 -53.19 37.22 43.56
CA GLU A 227 -54.53 36.61 43.67
C GLU A 227 -54.64 35.72 44.93
N VAL A 228 -53.65 34.86 45.18
CA VAL A 228 -53.61 34.01 46.38
C VAL A 228 -53.59 34.86 47.65
N LYS A 229 -52.85 35.96 47.65
CA LYS A 229 -52.76 36.88 48.79
C LYS A 229 -54.09 37.57 49.06
N GLU A 230 -54.79 38.03 48.02
CA GLU A 230 -56.13 38.62 48.14
C GLU A 230 -57.14 37.61 48.71
N VAL A 231 -57.12 36.36 48.22
CA VAL A 231 -57.99 35.30 48.74
C VAL A 231 -57.71 35.00 50.21
N LEU A 232 -56.44 34.90 50.60
CA LEU A 232 -56.06 34.69 52.00
C LEU A 232 -56.53 35.84 52.90
N GLN A 233 -56.36 37.09 52.45
CA GLN A 233 -56.83 38.27 53.20
C GLN A 233 -58.35 38.28 53.35
N ALA A 234 -59.10 37.97 52.28
CA ALA A 234 -60.55 37.87 52.36
C ALA A 234 -61.02 36.76 53.32
N LEU A 235 -60.31 35.62 53.37
CA LEU A 235 -60.59 34.55 54.33
C LEU A 235 -60.28 34.98 55.78
N GLU A 236 -59.22 35.74 56.01
CA GLU A 236 -58.87 36.27 57.32
C GLU A 236 -59.92 37.29 57.81
N GLU A 237 -60.36 38.20 56.95
CA GLU A 237 -61.44 39.15 57.26
C GLU A 237 -62.77 38.44 57.57
N LEU A 238 -63.09 37.36 56.84
CA LEU A 238 -64.24 36.51 57.15
C LEU A 238 -64.09 35.83 58.51
N ALA A 239 -62.92 35.28 58.83
CA ALA A 239 -62.68 34.64 60.12
C ALA A 239 -62.83 35.62 61.30
N VAL A 240 -62.36 36.86 61.15
CA VAL A 240 -62.46 37.91 62.18
C VAL A 240 -63.90 38.39 62.38
N ASN A 241 -64.75 38.35 61.35
CA ASN A 241 -66.16 38.74 61.44
C ASN A 241 -67.10 37.65 62.02
N TYR A 242 -66.58 36.45 62.32
CA TYR A 242 -67.37 35.32 62.84
C TYR A 242 -67.07 34.96 64.31
N ASP A 243 -66.20 35.72 65.01
CA ASP A 243 -66.04 35.75 66.47
C ASP A 243 -66.78 36.95 67.10
#